data_AF-A0A357N8J8-F1
#
_entry.id   AF-A0A357N8J8-F1
#
_cell.length_a   1.000
_cell.length_b   1.000
_cell.length_c   1.000
_cell.angle_alpha   90.00
_cell.angle_beta   90.00
_cell.angle_gamma   90.00
#
_symmetry.space_group_name_H-M   'P 1'
#
loop_
_entity.id
_entity.type
_entity.pdbx_description
1 polymer ?
#
loop_
_entity_poly.entity_id
_entity_poly.type
_entity_poly.pdbx_seq_one_letter_code
_entity_poly.pdbx_strand_id
1 'polypeptide(L)'
;MNVKKALTKMQELVRDMEQQDARERLISYSIVRTIMHELDEVAELRAIPNYAVYRHELLWSCKSICGLGDGDNHSANQHSLWASCAIDKLKSVQCFDIFNIKQKLTP
;
A
#
# COMPACT_ATOMS: atom_id res chain seq x y z
N MET A 1 2.07 5.35 14.78
CA MET A 1 2.22 4.18 13.88
C MET A 1 3.68 4.01 13.44
N ASN A 2 4.16 2.77 13.26
CA ASN A 2 5.47 2.49 12.64
C ASN A 2 5.30 2.28 11.12
N VAL A 3 5.59 3.33 10.34
CA VAL A 3 5.37 3.36 8.87
C VAL A 3 6.12 2.24 8.15
N LYS A 4 7.37 1.96 8.52
CA LYS A 4 8.16 0.88 7.91
C LYS A 4 7.48 -0.48 8.09
N LYS A 5 7.07 -0.78 9.34
CA LYS A 5 6.37 -2.04 9.65
C LYS A 5 5.04 -2.13 8.90
N ALA A 6 4.29 -1.04 8.81
CA ALA A 6 3.02 -0.97 8.10
C ALA A 6 3.18 -1.25 6.59
N LEU A 7 4.14 -0.58 5.93
CA LEU A 7 4.43 -0.78 4.50
C LEU A 7 4.97 -2.19 4.22
N THR A 8 5.80 -2.75 5.10
CA THR A 8 6.22 -4.17 4.98
C THR A 8 5.02 -5.11 5.10
N LYS A 9 4.10 -4.87 6.04
CA LYS A 9 2.92 -5.71 6.20
C LYS A 9 2.00 -5.66 4.97
N MET A 10 1.80 -4.47 4.40
CA MET A 10 1.03 -4.34 3.15
C MET A 10 1.70 -5.09 2.00
N GLN A 11 3.04 -5.07 1.91
CA GLN A 11 3.76 -5.83 0.88
C GLN A 11 3.50 -7.34 0.98
N GLU A 12 3.53 -7.89 2.20
CA GLU A 12 3.23 -9.29 2.44
C GLU A 12 1.80 -9.63 2.02
N LEU A 13 0.83 -8.81 2.44
CA LEU A 13 -0.58 -9.02 2.11
C LEU A 13 -0.81 -9.00 0.60
N VAL A 14 -0.30 -7.98 -0.11
CA VAL A 14 -0.45 -7.84 -1.56
C VAL A 14 0.16 -9.01 -2.32
N ARG A 15 1.35 -9.48 -1.91
CA ARG A 15 2.01 -10.61 -2.55
C ARG A 15 1.17 -11.90 -2.47
N ASP A 16 0.49 -12.10 -1.35
CA ASP A 16 -0.22 -13.34 -1.08
C ASP A 16 -1.69 -13.31 -1.57
N MET A 17 -2.23 -12.13 -1.91
CA MET A 17 -3.64 -11.95 -2.33
C MET A 17 -4.07 -12.83 -3.51
N GLU A 18 -3.21 -13.12 -4.47
CA GLU A 18 -3.62 -13.91 -5.65
C GLU A 18 -3.88 -15.37 -5.34
N GLN A 19 -3.17 -15.88 -4.34
CA GLN A 19 -3.24 -17.27 -3.92
C GLN A 19 -4.37 -17.51 -2.90
N GLN A 20 -4.89 -16.42 -2.35
CA GLN A 20 -5.99 -16.42 -1.40
C GLN A 20 -7.34 -16.70 -2.07
N ASP A 21 -8.27 -17.25 -1.31
CA ASP A 21 -9.66 -17.31 -1.74
C ASP A 21 -10.32 -15.92 -1.78
N ALA A 22 -11.54 -15.83 -2.31
CA ALA A 22 -12.23 -14.55 -2.47
C ALA A 22 -12.46 -13.82 -1.14
N ARG A 23 -12.75 -14.54 -0.05
CA ARG A 23 -13.01 -13.96 1.26
C ARG A 23 -11.72 -13.45 1.88
N GLU A 24 -10.66 -14.25 1.81
CA GLU A 24 -9.33 -13.90 2.30
C GLU A 24 -8.76 -12.68 1.58
N ARG A 25 -8.94 -12.58 0.25
CA ARG A 25 -8.58 -11.38 -0.53
C ARG A 25 -9.25 -10.12 -0.01
N LEU A 26 -10.56 -10.17 0.22
CA LEU A 26 -11.32 -9.04 0.74
C LEU A 26 -10.86 -8.66 2.15
N ILE A 27 -10.52 -9.64 3.00
CA ILE A 27 -9.94 -9.39 4.32
C ILE A 27 -8.58 -8.69 4.18
N SER A 28 -7.66 -9.22 3.37
CA SER A 28 -6.36 -8.61 3.11
C SER A 28 -6.51 -7.19 2.58
N TYR A 29 -7.45 -6.94 1.67
CA TYR A 29 -7.73 -5.62 1.13
C TYR A 29 -8.29 -4.67 2.18
N SER A 30 -9.17 -5.15 3.07
CA SER A 30 -9.67 -4.35 4.18
C SER A 30 -8.53 -3.91 5.11
N ILE A 31 -7.57 -4.80 5.40
CA ILE A 31 -6.39 -4.48 6.22
C ILE A 31 -5.49 -3.46 5.51
N VAL A 32 -5.24 -3.62 4.20
CA VAL A 32 -4.50 -2.62 3.41
C VAL A 32 -5.18 -1.26 3.47
N ARG A 33 -6.51 -1.19 3.32
CA ARG A 33 -7.27 0.06 3.43
C ARG A 33 -7.15 0.71 4.81
N THR A 34 -7.23 -0.08 5.88
CA THR A 34 -7.07 0.42 7.25
C THR A 34 -5.68 0.99 7.47
N ILE A 35 -4.62 0.27 7.04
CA ILE A 35 -3.25 0.78 7.13
C ILE A 35 -3.09 2.07 6.31
N MET A 36 -3.66 2.12 5.10
CA MET A 36 -3.61 3.32 4.27
C MET A 36 -4.33 4.50 4.92
N HIS A 37 -5.43 4.27 5.62
CA HIS A 37 -6.10 5.32 6.38
C HIS A 37 -5.23 5.88 7.52
N GLU A 38 -4.53 5.02 8.26
CA GLU A 38 -3.55 5.49 9.26
C GLU A 38 -2.38 6.25 8.61
N LEU A 39 -1.99 5.87 7.39
CA LEU A 39 -0.94 6.57 6.64
C LEU A 39 -1.41 7.92 6.09
N ASP A 40 -2.71 8.10 5.83
CA ASP A 40 -3.29 9.38 5.40
C ASP A 40 -2.98 10.47 6.44
N GLU A 41 -3.20 10.16 7.72
CA GLU A 41 -2.91 11.08 8.84
C GLU A 41 -1.42 11.45 8.91
N VAL A 42 -0.53 10.46 8.75
CA VAL A 42 0.93 10.70 8.78
C VAL A 42 1.38 11.53 7.58
N ALA A 43 0.83 11.26 6.40
CA ALA A 43 1.16 11.97 5.17
C ALA A 43 0.70 13.42 5.20
N GLU A 44 -0.49 13.69 5.74
CA GLU A 44 -1.02 15.04 5.94
C GLU A 44 -0.13 15.83 6.92
N LEU A 45 0.17 15.28 8.09
CA LEU A 45 1.01 15.92 9.11
C LEU A 45 2.42 16.26 8.60
N ARG A 46 2.97 15.42 7.71
CA ARG A 46 4.32 15.59 7.15
C ARG A 46 4.33 16.28 5.79
N ALA A 47 3.17 16.66 5.25
CA ALA A 47 3.00 17.23 3.91
C ALA A 47 3.76 16.45 2.83
N ILE A 48 3.62 15.12 2.81
CA ILE A 48 4.44 14.24 1.96
C ILE A 48 4.00 14.39 0.49
N PRO A 49 4.91 14.84 -0.41
CA PRO A 49 4.59 14.95 -1.82
C PRO A 49 4.38 13.55 -2.44
N ASN A 50 3.54 13.47 -3.47
CA ASN A 50 3.24 12.24 -4.24
C ASN A 50 2.51 11.10 -3.49
N TYR A 51 2.34 11.19 -2.17
CA TYR A 51 1.63 10.17 -1.39
C TYR A 51 0.25 9.83 -1.97
N ALA A 52 -0.54 10.86 -2.32
CA ALA A 52 -1.88 10.67 -2.87
C ALA A 52 -1.89 9.85 -4.18
N VAL A 53 -0.88 10.02 -5.03
CA VAL A 53 -0.75 9.29 -6.30
C VAL A 53 -0.47 7.82 -6.02
N TYR A 54 0.55 7.53 -5.20
CA TYR A 54 0.94 6.15 -4.89
C TYR A 54 -0.12 5.40 -4.08
N ARG A 55 -0.84 6.12 -3.20
CA ARG A 55 -2.03 5.61 -2.52
C ARG A 55 -3.11 5.19 -3.51
N HIS A 56 -3.41 6.04 -4.49
CA HIS A 56 -4.42 5.74 -5.49
C HIS A 56 -4.03 4.51 -6.32
N GLU A 57 -2.79 4.46 -6.82
CA GLU A 57 -2.26 3.31 -7.59
C GLU A 57 -2.38 2.00 -6.80
N LEU A 58 -2.02 2.01 -5.51
CA LEU A 58 -2.11 0.83 -4.63
C LEU A 58 -3.56 0.38 -4.43
N LEU A 59 -4.45 1.29 -4.02
CA LEU A 59 -5.83 0.94 -3.70
C LEU A 59 -6.61 0.52 -4.95
N TRP A 60 -6.36 1.16 -6.09
CA TRP A 60 -6.92 0.76 -7.38
C TRP A 60 -6.50 -0.66 -7.74
N SER A 61 -5.21 -0.97 -7.69
CA SER A 61 -4.70 -2.31 -7.98
C SER A 61 -5.27 -3.37 -7.03
N CYS A 62 -5.28 -3.11 -5.72
CA CYS A 62 -5.87 -4.04 -4.74
C CYS A 62 -7.36 -4.28 -4.96
N LYS A 63 -8.12 -3.24 -5.34
CA LYS A 63 -9.54 -3.35 -5.69
C LYS A 63 -9.73 -4.29 -6.88
N SER A 64 -8.89 -4.18 -7.90
CA SER A 64 -8.92 -5.05 -9.09
C SER A 64 -8.56 -6.51 -8.77
N ILE A 65 -7.53 -6.76 -7.94
CA ILE A 65 -7.18 -8.12 -7.48
C ILE A 65 -8.36 -8.80 -6.75
N CYS A 66 -9.14 -8.01 -6.01
CA CYS A 66 -10.35 -8.48 -5.31
C CYS A 66 -11.57 -8.65 -6.23
N GLY A 67 -11.46 -8.38 -7.53
CA GLY A 67 -12.58 -8.44 -8.47
C GLY A 67 -13.65 -7.36 -8.23
N LEU A 68 -13.30 -6.27 -7.55
CA LEU A 68 -14.21 -5.16 -7.25
C LEU A 68 -14.09 -4.00 -8.26
N GLY A 69 -13.10 -4.03 -9.14
CA GLY A 69 -12.80 -2.99 -10.13
C GLY A 69 -13.71 -3.03 -11.35
N ASP A 70 -13.78 -1.91 -12.06
CA ASP A 70 -14.38 -1.86 -13.40
C ASP A 70 -13.38 -2.50 -14.36
N GLY A 71 -13.79 -3.55 -15.08
CA GLY A 71 -12.87 -4.37 -15.88
C GLY A 71 -11.98 -3.55 -16.79
N ASP A 72 -10.67 -3.62 -16.59
CA ASP A 72 -9.65 -2.82 -17.29
C ASP A 72 -8.75 -3.65 -18.22
N ASN A 73 -9.16 -4.89 -18.48
CA ASN A 73 -8.46 -5.91 -19.29
C ASN A 73 -7.07 -6.32 -18.78
N HIS A 74 -6.70 -5.96 -17.55
CA HIS A 74 -5.45 -6.40 -16.94
C HIS A 74 -5.66 -7.62 -16.05
N SER A 75 -4.66 -8.49 -15.99
CA SER A 75 -4.68 -9.67 -15.12
C SER A 75 -4.48 -9.28 -13.64
N ALA A 76 -4.91 -10.14 -12.73
CA ALA A 76 -4.60 -9.97 -11.30
C ALA A 76 -3.09 -9.85 -11.05
N ASN A 77 -2.27 -10.66 -11.74
CA ASN A 77 -0.80 -10.64 -11.66
C ASN A 77 -0.22 -9.27 -11.99
N GLN A 78 -0.74 -8.63 -13.03
CA GLN A 78 -0.32 -7.29 -13.41
C GLN A 78 -0.68 -6.26 -12.32
N HIS A 79 -1.88 -6.35 -11.75
CA HIS A 79 -2.28 -5.51 -10.62
C HIS A 79 -1.43 -5.77 -9.36
N SER A 80 -1.03 -7.01 -9.08
CA SER A 80 -0.14 -7.31 -7.94
C SER A 80 1.25 -6.72 -8.09
N LEU A 81 1.79 -6.71 -9.31
CA LEU A 81 3.05 -6.02 -9.62
C LEU A 81 2.91 -4.51 -9.43
N TRP A 82 1.82 -3.90 -9.92
CA TRP A 82 1.56 -2.47 -9.74
C TRP A 82 1.37 -2.07 -8.28
N ALA A 83 0.59 -2.85 -7.52
CA ALA A 83 0.42 -2.66 -6.09
C ALA A 83 1.78 -2.75 -5.36
N SER A 84 2.61 -3.72 -5.73
CA SER A 84 3.97 -3.86 -5.17
C SER A 84 4.86 -2.66 -5.49
N CYS A 85 4.87 -2.20 -6.75
CA CYS A 85 5.60 -0.99 -7.13
C CYS A 85 5.10 0.26 -6.41
N ALA A 86 3.79 0.41 -6.22
CA ALA A 86 3.23 1.53 -5.46
C ALA A 86 3.71 1.52 -4.00
N ILE A 87 3.78 0.34 -3.37
CA ILE A 87 4.33 0.20 -2.01
C ILE A 87 5.82 0.58 -1.99
N ASP A 88 6.61 0.17 -2.98
CA ASP A 88 8.03 0.54 -3.02
C ASP A 88 8.23 2.04 -3.25
N LYS A 89 7.37 2.68 -4.06
CA LYS A 89 7.33 4.15 -4.18
C LYS A 89 6.98 4.82 -2.85
N LEU A 90 6.01 4.28 -2.09
CA LEU A 90 5.67 4.76 -0.74
C LEU A 90 6.85 4.66 0.23
N LYS A 91 7.66 3.59 0.12
CA LYS A 91 8.88 3.40 0.94
C LYS A 91 10.04 4.34 0.56
N SER A 92 10.04 4.85 -0.66
CA SER A 92 11.16 5.60 -1.24
C SER A 92 11.41 6.96 -0.55
N VAL A 93 12.57 7.55 -0.86
CA VAL A 93 12.98 8.90 -0.44
C VAL A 93 12.02 10.00 -0.93
N GLN A 94 11.25 9.72 -1.98
CA GLN A 94 10.27 10.66 -2.54
C GLN A 94 8.93 10.61 -1.79
N CYS A 95 8.81 9.76 -0.77
CA CYS A 95 7.61 9.61 0.05
C CYS A 95 7.99 9.47 1.54
N PHE A 96 7.83 8.29 2.16
CA PHE A 96 8.05 8.15 3.60
C PHE A 96 9.53 8.03 4.00
N ASP A 97 10.42 7.80 3.04
CA ASP A 97 11.87 7.61 3.22
C ASP A 97 12.20 6.61 4.33
N ILE A 98 11.62 5.40 4.27
CA ILE A 98 11.75 4.43 5.38
C ILE A 98 13.17 3.85 5.55
N PHE A 99 14.10 4.20 4.64
CA PHE A 99 15.48 3.77 4.66
C PHE A 99 16.41 4.80 5.31
N ASN A 100 16.08 6.11 5.29
CA ASN A 100 16.85 7.15 5.99
C ASN A 100 16.21 7.68 7.28
N ILE A 101 15.11 7.10 7.78
CA ILE A 101 14.64 7.41 9.14
C ILE A 101 15.66 6.86 10.14
N LYS A 102 16.74 7.63 10.39
CA LYS A 102 17.33 7.74 11.71
C LYS A 102 16.17 8.20 12.58
N GLN A 103 15.59 7.30 13.36
CA GLN A 103 14.62 7.68 14.38
C GLN A 103 15.32 8.69 15.27
N LYS A 104 15.09 9.98 15.04
CA LYS A 104 15.31 10.99 16.07
C LYS A 104 14.27 10.69 17.14
N LEU A 105 14.59 9.73 17.99
CA LEU A 105 14.09 9.69 19.35
C LEU A 105 14.47 11.05 19.92
N THR A 106 13.49 11.93 20.00
CA THR A 106 13.62 13.16 20.78
C THR A 106 13.40 12.71 22.23
N PRO A 107 14.23 13.19 23.18
CA PRO A 107 14.32 12.67 24.55
C PRO A 107 13.03 12.79 25.35
#